data_AF-A0A1A8ATE2-F1
#
_entry.id   AF-A0A1A8ATE2-F1
#
_cell.length_a   1.000
_cell.length_b   1.000
_cell.length_c   1.000
_cell.angle_alpha   90.00
_cell.angle_beta   90.00
_cell.angle_gamma   90.00
#
_symmetry.space_group_name_H-M   'P 1'
#
loop_
_entity.id
_entity.type
_entity.pdbx_description
1 polymer ?
#
loop_
_entity_poly.entity_id
_entity_poly.type
_entity_poly.pdbx_seq_one_letter_code
_entity_poly.pdbx_strand_id
1 'polypeptide(L)'
;MAASTGGTNAASLGSNSPVSADSTMDSSTIQYSMVLEHLIGEKRQIKDLSPGVMGGLPTPPKSNEQKMIEKGMESCAFKSILACVG
;
A
#
# COMPACT_ATOMS: atom_id res chain seq x y z
N MET A 1 52.60 -11.04 12.22
CA MET A 1 53.36 -12.10 11.53
C MET A 1 52.57 -13.40 11.58
N ALA A 2 52.69 -14.19 10.50
CA ALA A 2 52.27 -15.58 10.28
C ALA A 2 50.82 -15.86 9.82
N ALA A 3 50.73 -16.33 8.57
CA ALA A 3 49.61 -16.92 7.85
C ALA A 3 49.69 -18.45 7.91
N SER A 4 48.61 -19.19 7.59
CA SER A 4 48.73 -20.46 6.86
C SER A 4 47.39 -21.03 6.34
N THR A 5 47.30 -21.11 5.00
CA THR A 5 46.92 -22.27 4.13
C THR A 5 45.59 -23.00 4.38
N GLY A 6 44.63 -23.06 3.45
CA GLY A 6 44.62 -23.90 2.22
C GLY A 6 43.81 -25.20 2.50
N GLY A 7 42.98 -25.82 1.66
CA GLY A 7 42.46 -25.64 0.31
C GLY A 7 41.47 -26.79 -0.01
N THR A 8 40.69 -26.64 -1.08
CA THR A 8 40.05 -27.65 -1.97
C THR A 8 38.87 -28.55 -1.51
N ASN A 9 37.70 -28.28 -2.10
CA ASN A 9 36.79 -29.12 -2.92
C ASN A 9 36.42 -30.57 -2.48
N ALA A 10 35.12 -30.88 -2.41
CA ALA A 10 34.35 -31.56 -3.48
C ALA A 10 33.05 -32.28 -3.00
N ALA A 11 31.98 -32.12 -3.79
CA ALA A 11 30.79 -32.99 -3.96
C ALA A 11 29.82 -33.14 -2.75
N SER A 12 28.49 -33.27 -2.89
CA SER A 12 27.63 -33.67 -4.00
C SER A 12 26.20 -33.17 -3.75
N LEU A 13 25.47 -32.99 -4.86
CA LEU A 13 24.03 -32.77 -5.03
C LEU A 13 23.11 -33.45 -4.00
N GLY A 14 22.13 -32.69 -3.53
CA GLY A 14 20.87 -33.17 -2.95
C GLY A 14 19.77 -32.19 -3.31
N SER A 15 19.26 -32.31 -4.53
CA SER A 15 18.20 -31.47 -5.10
C SER A 15 16.90 -31.61 -4.33
N ASN A 16 16.57 -30.63 -3.48
CA ASN A 16 15.20 -30.36 -3.08
C ASN A 16 14.84 -28.98 -3.61
N SER A 17 14.23 -28.98 -4.80
CA SER A 17 13.70 -27.78 -5.44
C SER A 17 12.66 -27.13 -4.53
N PRO A 18 12.84 -25.88 -4.07
CA PRO A 18 11.73 -25.08 -3.60
C PRO A 18 11.00 -24.53 -4.83
N VAL A 19 9.67 -24.60 -4.77
CA VAL A 19 8.73 -23.94 -5.66
C VAL A 19 9.20 -22.51 -5.96
N SER A 20 9.29 -22.19 -7.25
CA SER A 20 9.58 -20.85 -7.76
C SER A 20 8.55 -19.84 -7.28
N ALA A 21 8.82 -19.20 -6.15
CA ALA A 21 8.65 -17.76 -6.07
C ALA A 21 9.93 -17.18 -6.67
N ASP A 22 9.85 -16.62 -7.87
CA ASP A 22 10.91 -15.77 -8.40
C ASP A 22 10.93 -14.49 -7.56
N SER A 23 11.52 -14.60 -6.37
CA SER A 23 11.97 -13.49 -5.56
C SER A 23 13.49 -13.52 -5.63
N THR A 24 14.01 -13.24 -6.82
CA THR A 24 15.34 -12.65 -6.98
C THR A 24 15.31 -11.30 -6.27
N MET A 25 15.42 -11.35 -4.94
CA MET A 25 15.89 -10.23 -4.12
C MET A 25 17.38 -10.09 -4.39
N ASP A 26 17.71 -9.72 -5.64
CA ASP A 26 18.98 -9.07 -5.92
C ASP A 26 18.96 -7.83 -5.05
N SER A 27 19.88 -7.79 -4.08
CA SER A 27 20.11 -6.66 -3.17
C SER A 27 20.57 -5.46 -3.99
N SER A 28 19.64 -4.91 -4.76
CA SER A 28 19.79 -3.72 -5.56
C SER A 28 19.81 -2.59 -4.56
N THR A 29 20.90 -1.83 -4.49
CA THR A 29 20.98 -0.60 -3.71
C THR A 29 19.73 0.23 -4.00
N ILE A 30 18.78 0.26 -3.05
CA ILE A 30 17.47 0.88 -3.29
C ILE A 30 17.70 2.37 -3.46
N GLN A 31 17.50 2.86 -4.69
CA GLN A 31 17.51 4.29 -4.95
C GLN A 31 16.18 4.87 -4.51
N TYR A 32 16.16 5.44 -3.30
CA TYR A 32 14.96 6.04 -2.71
C TYR A 32 14.30 7.09 -3.61
N SER A 33 15.08 7.89 -4.33
CA SER A 33 14.57 8.85 -5.31
C SER A 33 13.73 8.18 -6.39
N MET A 34 14.20 7.06 -6.94
CA MET A 34 13.47 6.29 -7.95
C MET A 34 12.21 5.65 -7.36
N VAL A 35 12.24 5.17 -6.12
CA VAL A 35 11.05 4.61 -5.45
C VAL A 35 9.99 5.70 -5.23
N LEU A 36 10.40 6.87 -4.72
CA LEU A 36 9.49 7.99 -4.48
C LEU A 36 8.84 8.49 -5.79
N GLU A 37 9.59 8.50 -6.89
CA GLU A 37 9.08 8.85 -8.22
C GLU A 37 7.92 7.94 -8.66
N HIS A 38 7.94 6.66 -8.25
CA HIS A 38 6.86 5.71 -8.58
C HIS A 38 5.73 5.69 -7.54
N LEU A 39 5.98 6.12 -6.30
CA LEU A 39 4.96 6.15 -5.25
C LEU A 39 4.13 7.43 -5.28
N ILE A 40 4.77 8.59 -5.46
CA ILE A 40 4.17 9.93 -5.33
C ILE A 40 4.51 10.83 -6.54
N GLY A 41 5.48 10.46 -7.37
CA GLY A 41 5.88 11.22 -8.56
C GLY A 41 5.02 10.98 -9.80
N GLU A 42 5.49 11.47 -10.95
CA GLU A 42 4.75 11.45 -12.21
C GLU A 42 4.61 10.04 -12.79
N LYS A 43 5.54 9.15 -12.42
CA LYS A 43 5.53 7.74 -12.83
C LYS A 43 4.57 6.87 -12.00
N ARG A 44 3.83 7.48 -11.07
CA ARG A 44 2.85 6.77 -10.26
C ARG A 44 1.74 6.20 -11.13
N GLN A 45 1.53 4.90 -11.02
CA GLN A 45 0.35 4.25 -11.58
C GLN A 45 -0.87 4.53 -10.70
N ILE A 46 -1.99 4.93 -11.32
CA ILE A 46 -3.24 5.20 -10.60
C ILE A 46 -3.75 3.87 -10.04
N LYS A 47 -3.64 3.72 -8.71
CA LYS A 47 -4.20 2.61 -7.97
C LYS A 47 -5.57 3.01 -7.44
N ASP A 48 -6.62 2.29 -7.85
CA ASP A 48 -7.91 2.39 -7.20
C ASP A 48 -7.82 1.73 -5.81
N LEU A 49 -8.16 2.48 -4.77
CA LEU A 49 -8.07 2.05 -3.38
C LEU A 49 -9.47 1.98 -2.81
N SER A 50 -9.92 0.77 -2.49
CA SER A 50 -11.19 0.59 -1.79
C SER A 50 -11.08 1.14 -0.36
N PRO A 51 -12.04 1.96 0.11
CA PRO A 51 -12.02 2.55 1.44
C PRO A 51 -11.86 1.54 2.60
N GLY A 52 -12.33 0.30 2.41
CA GLY A 52 -12.22 -0.77 3.42
C GLY A 52 -10.82 -1.35 3.61
N VAL A 53 -9.86 -1.01 2.74
CA VAL A 53 -8.46 -1.47 2.85
C VAL A 53 -7.58 -0.44 3.57
N MET A 54 -8.02 0.82 3.63
CA MET A 54 -7.27 1.94 4.19
C MET A 54 -7.41 2.04 5.71
N GLY A 55 -7.21 0.94 6.43
CA GLY A 55 -7.26 0.87 7.90
C GLY A 55 -8.59 1.31 8.53
N GLY A 56 -8.69 1.19 9.85
CA GLY A 56 -9.88 1.57 10.62
C GLY A 56 -10.95 0.47 10.71
N LEU A 57 -12.08 0.82 11.34
CA LEU A 57 -13.25 -0.06 11.37
C LEU A 57 -13.95 -0.03 10.01
N PRO A 58 -14.44 -1.18 9.50
CA PRO A 58 -15.18 -1.20 8.24
C PRO A 58 -16.38 -0.28 8.33
N THR A 59 -16.43 0.71 7.45
CA THR A 59 -17.56 1.64 7.39
C THR A 59 -18.72 0.97 6.65
N PRO A 60 -19.96 1.03 7.17
CA PRO A 60 -21.12 0.52 6.46
C PRO A 60 -21.26 1.21 5.09
N PRO A 61 -21.59 0.48 4.01
CA PRO A 61 -21.77 1.09 2.71
C PRO A 61 -22.95 2.06 2.74
N LYS A 62 -22.71 3.31 2.34
CA LYS A 62 -23.75 4.33 2.14
C LYS A 62 -23.89 4.62 0.65
N SER A 63 -25.14 4.76 0.19
CA SER A 63 -25.41 5.18 -1.19
C SER A 63 -24.96 6.63 -1.41
N ASN A 64 -24.76 7.02 -2.67
CA ASN A 64 -24.37 8.39 -2.99
C ASN A 64 -25.48 9.39 -2.65
N GLU A 65 -26.74 8.99 -2.82
CA GLU A 65 -27.89 9.81 -2.42
C GLU A 65 -27.88 10.05 -0.92
N GLN A 66 -27.63 9.01 -0.11
CA GLN A 66 -27.57 9.15 1.35
C GLN A 66 -26.46 10.10 1.79
N LYS A 67 -25.26 10.03 1.18
CA LYS A 67 -24.15 10.96 1.47
C LYS A 67 -24.53 12.41 1.16
N MET A 68 -25.24 12.64 0.06
CA MET A 68 -25.69 13.98 -0.33
C MET A 68 -26.76 14.52 0.63
N ILE A 69 -27.69 13.66 1.05
CA ILE A 69 -28.73 14.01 2.03
C ILE A 69 -28.09 14.37 3.37
N GLU A 70 -27.19 13.54 3.89
CA GLU A 70 -26.49 13.76 5.16
C GLU A 70 -25.74 15.10 5.15
N LYS A 71 -25.01 15.39 4.07
CA LYS A 71 -24.35 16.68 3.88
C LYS A 71 -25.35 17.86 3.85
N GLY A 72 -26.51 17.67 3.22
CA GLY A 72 -27.58 18.67 3.22
C GLY A 72 -28.15 18.94 4.61
N MET A 73 -28.42 17.87 5.38
CA MET A 73 -28.95 17.96 6.74
C MET A 73 -27.97 18.59 7.73
N GLU A 74 -26.67 18.32 7.56
CA GLU A 74 -25.63 18.90 8.40
C GLU A 74 -25.33 20.37 8.08
N SER A 75 -25.78 20.84 6.91
CA SER A 75 -25.54 22.19 6.45
C SER A 75 -26.21 23.25 7.34
N CYS A 76 -25.53 24.39 7.49
CA CYS A 76 -26.07 25.53 8.23
C CYS A 76 -27.31 26.12 7.55
N ALA A 77 -27.42 26.05 6.22
CA ALA A 77 -28.60 26.54 5.51
C ALA A 77 -29.86 25.80 5.94
N PHE A 78 -29.82 24.46 5.96
CA PHE A 78 -30.94 23.65 6.40
C PHE A 78 -31.29 23.89 7.87
N LYS A 79 -30.27 23.95 8.75
CA LYS A 79 -30.45 24.24 10.18
C LYS A 79 -31.05 25.63 10.43
N SER A 80 -30.63 26.65 9.69
CA SER A 80 -31.17 28.00 9.79
C SER A 80 -32.63 28.06 9.36
N ILE A 81 -33.01 27.38 8.28
CA ILE A 81 -34.42 27.31 7.86
C ILE A 81 -35.28 26.67 8.94
N LEU A 82 -34.81 25.57 9.56
CA LEU A 82 -35.52 24.95 10.69
C LEU A 82 -35.68 25.92 11.86
N ALA A 83 -34.66 26.72 12.18
CA ALA A 83 -34.73 27.74 13.23
C ALA A 83 -35.67 28.91 12.90
N CYS A 84 -35.94 29.17 11.62
CA CYS A 84 -36.86 30.23 11.19
C CYS A 84 -38.33 29.80 11.13
N VAL A 85 -38.61 28.49 11.10
CA VAL A 85 -39.97 27.93 11.01
C VAL A 85 -40.42 27.29 12.33
N GLY A 86 -39.50 27.05 13.26
CA GLY A 86 -39.79 26.62 14.64
C GLY A 86 -40.25 27.76 15.53
#